data_AF-A0A0P6WJP9-F1
#
_entry.id   AF-A0A0P6WJP9-F1
#
_cell.length_a   1.000
_cell.length_b   1.000
_cell.length_c   1.000
_cell.angle_alpha   90.00
_cell.angle_beta   90.00
_cell.angle_gamma   90.00
#
_symmetry.space_group_name_H-M   'P 1'
#
loop_
_entity.id
_entity.type
_entity.pdbx_description
1 polymer ?
#
loop_
_entity_poly.entity_id
_entity_poly.type
_entity_poly.pdbx_seq_one_letter_code
_entity_poly.pdbx_strand_id
1 'polypeptide(L)' 'MGRPPLNVKSTNIRLPEGLGERIDKLVGRQRRAAFIREVLEREVARQEGDRTGTKDDPHSE' A
#
# COMPACT_ATOMS: atom_id res chain seq x y z
N MET A 1 21.59 -16.12 -8.60
CA MET A 1 21.48 -15.43 -7.30
C MET A 1 20.02 -15.10 -7.05
N GLY A 2 19.38 -15.85 -6.16
CA GLY A 2 17.94 -15.82 -5.92
C GLY A 2 17.51 -14.54 -5.21
N ARG A 3 16.43 -13.93 -5.68
CA ARG A 3 15.80 -12.77 -5.02
C ARG A 3 15.39 -13.23 -3.60
N PRO A 4 15.76 -12.52 -2.53
CA PRO A 4 15.39 -12.89 -1.17
C PRO A 4 13.88 -13.19 -1.09
N PRO A 5 13.46 -14.24 -0.37
CA PRO A 5 12.04 -14.54 -0.21
C PRO A 5 11.38 -13.35 0.47
N LEU A 6 10.46 -12.71 -0.24
CA LEU A 6 9.59 -11.71 0.33
C LEU A 6 8.52 -12.48 1.10
N ASN A 7 8.40 -12.29 2.41
CA ASN A 7 7.32 -12.83 3.26
C ASN A 7 5.97 -12.16 2.93
N VAL A 8 5.62 -12.10 1.65
CA VAL A 8 4.43 -11.43 1.11
C VAL A 8 3.58 -12.47 0.39
N LYS A 9 2.26 -12.32 0.48
CA LYS A 9 1.31 -13.14 -0.28
C LYS A 9 0.98 -12.44 -1.59
N SER A 10 1.00 -13.19 -2.70
CA SER A 10 0.59 -12.68 -4.01
C SER A 10 -0.88 -12.31 -4.00
N THR A 11 -1.21 -11.10 -4.46
CA THR A 11 -2.58 -10.62 -4.62
C THR A 11 -2.72 -10.10 -6.05
N ASN A 12 -3.76 -10.55 -6.76
CA ASN A 12 -4.07 -10.07 -8.10
C ASN A 12 -5.07 -8.92 -8.00
N ILE A 13 -4.72 -7.75 -8.55
CA ILE A 13 -5.54 -6.54 -8.50
C ILE A 13 -5.76 -6.00 -9.91
N ARG A 14 -6.94 -5.42 -10.14
CA ARG A 14 -7.25 -4.72 -11.39
C ARG A 14 -6.97 -3.24 -11.21
N LEU A 15 -6.14 -2.68 -12.08
CA LEU A 15 -5.87 -1.25 -12.12
C LEU A 15 -6.64 -0.62 -13.30
N PRO A 16 -7.02 0.67 -13.20
CA PRO A 16 -7.50 1.43 -14.34
C PRO A 16 -6.52 1.39 -15.51
N GLU A 17 -7.06 1.51 -16.72
CA GLU A 17 -6.27 1.55 -17.95
C GLU A 17 -5.21 2.66 -17.89
N GLY A 18 -3.98 2.36 -18.33
CA GLY A 18 -2.88 3.32 -18.34
C GLY A 18 -2.18 3.54 -16.99
N LEU A 19 -2.78 3.12 -15.86
CA LEU A 19 -2.19 3.39 -14.55
C LEU A 19 -0.92 2.57 -14.32
N GLY A 20 -0.90 1.31 -14.76
CA GLY A 20 0.27 0.45 -14.65
C GLY A 20 1.46 1.02 -15.42
N GLU A 21 1.23 1.55 -16.62
CA GLU A 21 2.25 2.18 -17.46
C GLU A 21 2.75 3.49 -16.84
N ARG A 22 1.85 4.28 -16.23
CA ARG A 22 2.21 5.51 -15.50
C ARG A 22 3.13 5.19 -14.31
N ILE A 23 2.82 4.16 -13.54
CA ILE A 23 3.68 3.71 -12.44
C ILE A 23 5.05 3.30 -12.97
N ASP A 24 5.11 2.48 -14.02
CA ASP A 24 6.37 2.02 -14.60
C ASP A 24 7.25 3.16 -15.11
N LYS A 25 6.65 4.22 -15.67
CA LYS A 25 7.38 5.43 -16.09
C LYS A 25 7.96 6.19 -14.91
N LEU A 26 7.27 6.22 -13.77
CA LEU A 26 7.71 6.95 -12.57
C LEU A 26 8.79 6.19 -11.78
N VAL A 27 8.59 4.89 -11.54
CA VAL A 27 9.46 4.11 -10.65
C VAL A 27 10.37 3.13 -11.38
N GLY A 28 10.17 2.91 -12.67
CA GLY A 28 10.86 1.90 -13.47
C GLY A 28 10.13 0.56 -13.51
N ARG A 29 10.31 -0.16 -14.62
CA ARG A 29 9.55 -1.38 -14.98
C ARG A 29 9.59 -2.53 -13.95
N GLN A 30 10.62 -2.59 -13.10
CA GLN A 30 10.78 -3.67 -12.10
C GLN A 30 10.36 -3.27 -10.68
N ARG A 31 9.88 -2.04 -10.48
CA ARG A 31 9.55 -1.50 -9.15
C ARG A 31 8.05 -1.28 -8.93
N ARG A 32 7.19 -1.56 -9.90
CA ARG A 32 5.73 -1.43 -9.78
C ARG A 32 5.19 -2.10 -8.51
N ALA A 33 5.54 -3.37 -8.28
CA ALA A 33 5.04 -4.12 -7.13
C ALA A 33 5.55 -3.56 -5.79
N ALA A 34 6.78 -3.04 -5.74
CA ALA A 34 7.32 -2.40 -4.54
C ALA A 34 6.59 -1.08 -4.26
N PHE A 35 6.43 -0.25 -5.28
CA PHE A 35 5.71 1.01 -5.20
C PHE A 35 4.26 0.82 -4.72
N ILE A 36 3.53 -0.15 -5.28
CA ILE A 36 2.15 -0.43 -4.87
C ILE A 36 2.10 -0.84 -3.39
N ARG A 37 3.02 -1.70 -2.93
CA ARG A 37 3.07 -2.11 -1.51
C ARG A 37 3.34 -0.93 -0.58
N GLU A 38 4.38 -0.14 -0.87
CA GLU A 38 4.76 1.01 -0.04
C GLU A 38 3.62 2.03 0.08
N VAL A 39 2.94 2.32 -1.03
CA VAL A 39 1.79 3.24 -1.04
C VAL A 39 0.63 2.69 -0.22
N LEU A 40 0.32 1.39 -0.36
CA LEU A 40 -0.76 0.76 0.40
C LEU A 40 -0.44 0.70 1.90
N GLU A 41 0.77 0.32 2.29
CA GLU A 41 1.21 0.27 3.69
C GLU A 41 1.11 1.64 4.35
N ARG A 42 1.56 2.69 3.66
CA ARG A 42 1.46 4.08 4.14
C ARG A 42 0.00 4.53 4.31
N GLU A 43 -0.86 4.24 3.33
CA GLU A 43 -2.27 4.65 3.39
C GLU A 43 -3.03 3.88 4.47
N VAL A 44 -2.76 2.58 4.63
CA VAL A 44 -3.35 1.79 5.73
C VAL A 44 -2.90 2.34 7.08
N ALA A 45 -1.61 2.57 7.30
CA ALA A 45 -1.09 3.12 8.54
C ALA A 45 -1.70 4.49 8.88
N ARG A 46 -1.92 5.33 7.87
CA ARG A 46 -2.60 6.62 8.02
C ARG A 46 -4.06 6.44 8.46
N GLN A 47 -4.80 5.55 7.80
CA GLN A 47 -6.21 5.27 8.12
C GLN A 47 -6.35 4.64 9.52
N GLU A 48 -5.41 3.80 9.91
CA GLU A 48 -5.36 3.23 11.26
C GLU A 48 -5.09 4.31 12.30
N GLY A 49 -4.11 5.20 12.06
CA GLY A 49 -3.83 6.36 12.92
C GLY A 49 -5.04 7.28 13.09
N ASP A 50 -5.69 7.64 11.98
CA ASP A 50 -6.89 8.50 11.97
C ASP A 50 -8.07 7.82 12.72
N ARG A 51 -8.21 6.49 12.63
CA ARG A 51 -9.24 5.72 13.35
C ARG A 51 -8.94 5.56 14.84
N THR A 52 -7.67 5.48 15.23
CA THR A 52 -7.29 5.42 16.65
C THR A 52 -7.43 6.78 17.34
N GLY A 53 -7.31 7.90 16.61
CA GLY A 53 -7.51 9.24 17.16
C GLY A 53 -8.98 9.63 17.39
N THR A 54 -9.94 8.80 16.98
CA THR A 54 -11.40 9.07 17.11
C THR A 54 -12.10 8.11 18.10
N LYS A 55 -11.34 7.25 18.80
CA LYS A 55 -11.91 6.29 19.79
C LYS A 55 -11.49 6.55 21.23
N ASP A 56 -11.06 7.77 21.54
CA ASP A 56 -10.95 8.28 22.91
C ASP A 56 -11.89 9.49 23.08
N ASP A 57 -13.19 9.28 22.85
CA ASP A 57 -14.22 10.04 23.56
C ASP A 57 -14.71 9.19 24.75
N PRO A 58 -14.08 9.34 25.93
CA PRO A 58 -14.62 8.88 27.20
C PRO A 58 -15.62 9.93 27.69
N HIS A 59 -16.86 9.82 27.26
CA HIS A 59 -17.96 10.53 27.92
C HIS A 59 -19.23 9.69 27.81
N SER A 60 -20.03 9.49 28.83
CA SER A 60 -19.94 9.63 30.29
C SER A 60 -21.36 9.31 30.77
N GLU A 61 -21.47 8.83 32.01
CA GLU A 61 -22.70 8.54 32.77
C GLU A 61 -23.52 7.31 32.38
#